data_AF-A0A377ZZG6-F1
#
_entry.id   AF-A0A377ZZG6-F1
#
_cell.length_a   1.000
_cell.length_b   1.000
_cell.length_c   1.000
_cell.angle_alpha   90.00
_cell.angle_beta   90.00
_cell.angle_gamma   90.00
#
_symmetry.space_group_name_H-M   'P 1'
#
loop_
_entity.id
_entity.type
_entity.pdbx_description
1 polymer ?
#
loop_
_entity_poly.entity_id
_entity_poly.type
_entity_poly.pdbx_seq_one_letter_code
_entity_poly.pdbx_strand_id
1 'polypeptide(L)'
;MTPKGAYFANIAAIIAAMAVSFVVSAVLLKTSKVKEEDDIEAATRRMHDMKAESKGASPLAAGNVTNDLSHVRKIIVACDAGMGSSAMGAGVLRKKVQDAGLSNISVTNSAINNLPPDVDLVITHRDLTERAMRQVPQAQHISLTNFLDSGLYTSLTERLVAAQRHIDNEVKVTDSLKDSFDDTNNNLFQLGADNIFLGRKAATKEEAIRFAGEQLVKGGYVEPEYVQAMLDREKLTSTYLGESIAVPHGTIEAKDRVLKTGVVFCQYPEGVRFGEEEDEVARLVIGIAARNNEHIQVITSLTNALDDETVIERLAKTTSVDEVLALLNK
;
A
#
# COMPACT_ATOMS: atom_id res chain seq x y z
N MET A 1 -48.62 14.08 -27.18
CA MET A 1 -49.59 12.99 -27.41
C MET A 1 -50.14 13.14 -28.83
N THR A 2 -50.08 12.09 -29.65
CA THR A 2 -50.49 12.14 -31.07
C THR A 2 -52.02 12.38 -31.18
N PRO A 3 -52.49 13.32 -32.02
CA PRO A 3 -53.91 13.55 -32.23
C PRO A 3 -54.62 12.29 -32.77
N LYS A 4 -55.88 12.07 -32.36
CA LYS A 4 -56.71 10.97 -32.90
C LYS A 4 -56.85 11.13 -34.41
N GLY A 5 -56.38 10.13 -35.17
CA GLY A 5 -56.36 10.12 -36.64
C GLY A 5 -54.98 10.35 -37.28
N ALA A 6 -53.99 10.84 -36.53
CA ALA A 6 -52.64 11.12 -37.05
C ALA A 6 -51.62 9.98 -36.81
N TYR A 7 -52.07 8.84 -36.26
CA TYR A 7 -51.20 7.71 -35.94
C TYR A 7 -50.49 7.14 -37.17
N PHE A 8 -51.19 7.05 -38.30
CA PHE A 8 -50.62 6.55 -39.55
C PHE A 8 -49.48 7.46 -40.05
N ALA A 9 -49.68 8.78 -40.00
CA ALA A 9 -48.67 9.74 -40.40
C ALA A 9 -47.42 9.68 -39.50
N ASN A 10 -47.59 9.53 -38.19
CA ASN A 10 -46.46 9.38 -37.27
C ASN A 10 -45.71 8.06 -37.47
N ILE A 11 -46.42 6.95 -37.68
CA ILE A 11 -45.79 5.65 -37.96
C ILE A 11 -45.02 5.70 -39.28
N ALA A 12 -45.61 6.29 -40.32
CA ALA A 12 -44.94 6.48 -41.61
C ALA A 12 -43.68 7.36 -41.49
N ALA A 13 -43.74 8.42 -40.69
CA ALA A 13 -42.59 9.29 -40.44
C ALA A 13 -41.46 8.55 -39.69
N ILE A 14 -41.79 7.70 -38.72
CA ILE A 14 -40.81 6.88 -37.99
C ILE A 14 -40.15 5.87 -38.93
N ILE A 15 -40.94 5.19 -39.78
CA ILE A 15 -40.40 4.23 -40.75
C ILE A 15 -39.49 4.94 -41.76
N ALA A 16 -39.87 6.12 -42.24
CA ALA A 16 -39.04 6.92 -43.13
C ALA A 16 -37.73 7.36 -42.47
N ALA A 17 -37.78 7.83 -41.21
CA ALA A 17 -36.59 8.21 -40.46
C ALA A 17 -35.65 7.02 -40.19
N MET A 18 -36.22 5.84 -39.90
CA MET A 18 -35.47 4.60 -39.74
C MET A 18 -34.76 4.21 -41.04
N ALA A 19 -35.46 4.28 -42.18
CA ALA A 19 -34.88 3.97 -43.49
C ALA A 19 -33.73 4.91 -43.84
N VAL A 20 -33.89 6.22 -43.62
CA VAL A 20 -32.83 7.21 -43.87
C VAL A 20 -31.62 6.95 -42.97
N SER A 21 -31.84 6.71 -41.67
CA SER A 21 -30.75 6.45 -40.72
C SER A 21 -29.98 5.17 -41.07
N PHE A 22 -30.69 4.14 -41.53
CA PHE A 22 -30.10 2.88 -41.97
C PHE A 22 -29.26 3.07 -43.23
N VAL A 23 -29.76 3.80 -44.24
CA VAL A 23 -29.02 4.06 -45.48
C VAL A 23 -27.76 4.89 -45.21
N VAL A 24 -27.86 5.95 -44.38
CA VAL A 24 -26.70 6.76 -44.02
C VAL A 24 -25.65 5.94 -43.27
N SER A 25 -26.07 5.13 -42.28
CA SER A 25 -25.16 4.23 -41.55
C SER A 25 -24.52 3.19 -42.47
N ALA A 26 -25.28 2.60 -43.39
CA ALA A 26 -24.76 1.61 -44.35
C ALA A 26 -23.72 2.22 -45.31
N VAL A 27 -23.93 3.48 -45.75
CA VAL A 27 -22.95 4.20 -46.58
C VAL A 27 -21.70 4.55 -45.77
N LEU A 28 -21.84 5.03 -44.52
CA LEU A 28 -20.72 5.32 -43.63
C LEU A 28 -19.89 4.06 -43.32
N LEU A 29 -20.54 2.94 -43.02
CA LEU A 29 -19.86 1.67 -42.76
C LEU A 29 -19.13 1.15 -44.01
N LYS A 30 -19.74 1.30 -45.19
CA LYS A 30 -19.14 0.82 -46.45
C LYS A 30 -17.96 1.68 -46.93
N THR A 31 -17.92 2.96 -46.56
CA THR A 31 -16.78 3.85 -46.83
C THR A 31 -15.71 3.78 -45.73
N SER A 32 -16.07 3.32 -44.52
CA SER A 32 -15.18 3.09 -43.39
C SER A 32 -14.62 1.66 -43.40
N LYS A 33 -14.03 1.23 -44.52
CA LYS A 33 -13.27 -0.03 -44.58
C LYS A 33 -11.96 0.12 -43.81
N VAL A 34 -12.05 0.08 -42.47
CA VAL A 34 -10.93 -0.16 -41.56
C VAL A 34 -11.43 -1.16 -40.52
N LYS A 35 -10.89 -2.38 -40.60
CA LYS A 35 -10.84 -3.42 -39.55
C LYS A 35 -12.17 -4.03 -39.07
N GLU A 36 -12.79 -4.89 -39.88
CA GLU A 36 -13.86 -5.80 -39.38
C GLU A 36 -13.32 -7.14 -38.84
N GLU A 37 -12.08 -7.56 -39.17
CA GLU A 37 -11.52 -8.80 -38.61
C GLU A 37 -11.05 -8.64 -37.14
N ASP A 38 -10.56 -7.46 -36.75
CA ASP A 38 -10.14 -7.18 -35.36
C ASP A 38 -11.33 -7.04 -34.39
N ASP A 39 -12.52 -6.66 -34.88
CA ASP A 39 -13.65 -6.30 -34.02
C ASP A 39 -14.43 -7.52 -33.49
N ILE A 40 -14.49 -8.62 -34.24
CA ILE A 40 -15.16 -9.85 -33.78
C ILE A 40 -14.30 -10.59 -32.75
N GLU A 41 -12.98 -10.63 -32.93
CA GLU A 41 -12.06 -11.17 -31.92
C GLU A 41 -12.04 -10.30 -30.66
N ALA A 42 -12.05 -8.97 -30.80
CA ALA A 42 -12.15 -8.05 -29.68
C ALA A 42 -13.50 -8.16 -28.94
N ALA A 43 -14.62 -8.34 -29.64
CA ALA A 43 -15.93 -8.55 -29.03
C ALA A 43 -16.04 -9.89 -28.30
N THR A 44 -15.45 -10.95 -28.86
CA THR A 44 -15.39 -12.28 -28.23
C THR A 44 -14.50 -12.26 -26.98
N ARG A 45 -13.39 -11.52 -27.00
CA ARG A 45 -12.53 -11.29 -25.82
C ARG A 45 -13.24 -10.50 -24.73
N ARG A 46 -13.95 -9.41 -25.06
CA ARG A 46 -14.74 -8.63 -24.09
C ARG A 46 -15.84 -9.48 -23.43
N MET A 47 -16.47 -10.40 -24.15
CA MET A 47 -17.44 -11.35 -23.55
C MET A 47 -16.76 -12.38 -22.64
N HIS A 48 -15.52 -12.78 -22.94
CA HIS A 48 -14.77 -13.71 -22.11
C HIS A 48 -14.22 -13.04 -20.83
N ASP A 49 -13.81 -11.78 -20.93
CA ASP A 49 -13.30 -10.96 -19.83
C ASP A 49 -14.44 -10.62 -18.83
N MET A 50 -15.63 -10.24 -19.32
CA MET A 50 -16.80 -10.03 -18.45
C MET A 50 -17.26 -11.31 -17.71
N LYS A 51 -16.96 -12.50 -18.27
CA LYS A 51 -17.30 -13.79 -17.66
C LYS A 51 -16.25 -14.27 -16.66
N ALA A 52 -15.03 -13.73 -16.73
CA ALA A 52 -13.97 -13.93 -15.74
C ALA A 52 -14.15 -12.98 -14.53
N GLU A 53 -14.59 -11.74 -14.77
CA GLU A 53 -14.94 -10.77 -13.71
C GLU A 53 -16.13 -11.24 -12.85
N SER A 54 -17.11 -11.93 -13.46
CA SER A 54 -18.29 -12.43 -12.73
C SER A 54 -18.03 -13.69 -11.89
N LYS A 55 -16.79 -14.20 -11.85
CA LYS A 55 -16.40 -15.41 -11.10
C LYS A 55 -15.21 -15.16 -10.17
N GLY A 56 -15.22 -14.05 -9.42
CA GLY A 56 -14.50 -13.93 -8.13
C GLY A 56 -13.05 -14.43 -8.08
N ALA A 57 -12.30 -14.36 -9.18
CA ALA A 57 -10.92 -14.76 -9.23
C ALA A 57 -10.05 -13.50 -9.15
N SER A 58 -9.51 -13.26 -7.95
CA SER A 58 -8.43 -12.31 -7.73
C SER A 58 -7.31 -12.56 -8.76
N PRO A 59 -6.76 -11.52 -9.42
CA PRO A 59 -5.65 -11.70 -10.34
C PRO A 59 -4.37 -12.02 -9.55
N LEU A 60 -4.09 -13.30 -9.35
CA LEU A 60 -2.78 -13.79 -8.96
C LEU A 60 -1.96 -14.08 -10.22
N ALA A 61 -0.92 -13.27 -10.44
CA ALA A 61 0.47 -13.71 -10.62
C ALA A 61 1.34 -12.54 -11.09
N ALA A 62 1.65 -11.62 -10.18
CA ALA A 62 2.97 -11.00 -10.21
C ALA A 62 3.94 -12.09 -9.71
N GLY A 63 4.81 -12.59 -10.59
CA GLY A 63 5.88 -13.50 -10.17
C GLY A 63 6.75 -12.85 -9.10
N ASN A 64 7.24 -13.66 -8.16
CA ASN A 64 8.11 -13.30 -7.03
C ASN A 64 9.15 -12.21 -7.36
N VAL A 65 8.78 -10.97 -7.09
CA VAL A 65 9.70 -9.84 -7.00
C VAL A 65 9.32 -9.12 -5.72
N THR A 66 10.29 -9.03 -4.82
CA THR A 66 10.24 -8.34 -3.53
C THR A 66 9.35 -7.10 -3.59
N ASN A 67 8.39 -7.00 -2.68
CA ASN A 67 7.47 -5.87 -2.58
C ASN A 67 8.15 -4.55 -2.18
N ASP A 68 9.48 -4.60 -1.96
CA ASP A 68 10.35 -3.49 -1.67
C ASP A 68 10.57 -2.61 -2.92
N LEU A 69 9.98 -1.43 -2.89
CA LEU A 69 10.11 -0.38 -3.90
C LEU A 69 10.98 0.79 -3.41
N SER A 70 11.60 0.67 -2.23
CA SER A 70 12.36 1.75 -1.58
C SER A 70 13.52 2.20 -2.46
N HIS A 71 14.28 1.26 -3.03
CA HIS A 71 15.45 1.59 -3.84
C HIS A 71 15.17 2.05 -5.27
N VAL A 72 13.90 2.13 -5.69
CA VAL A 72 13.53 2.45 -7.07
C VAL A 72 13.77 3.93 -7.38
N ARG A 73 14.79 4.20 -8.21
CA ARG A 73 15.12 5.55 -8.71
C ARG A 73 14.97 5.66 -10.23
N LYS A 74 15.05 4.55 -10.96
CA LYS A 74 15.00 4.51 -12.42
C LYS A 74 13.92 3.55 -12.89
N ILE A 75 12.83 4.11 -13.40
CA ILE A 75 11.70 3.39 -13.97
C ILE A 75 11.72 3.54 -15.49
N ILE A 76 11.66 2.42 -16.21
CA ILE A 76 11.55 2.42 -17.67
C ILE A 76 10.28 1.70 -18.10
N VAL A 77 9.42 2.43 -18.83
CA VAL A 77 8.31 1.81 -19.55
C VAL A 77 8.82 1.34 -20.91
N ALA A 78 8.83 0.03 -21.14
CA ALA A 78 9.40 -0.57 -22.32
C ALA A 78 8.34 -1.17 -23.25
N CYS A 79 8.55 -1.00 -24.55
CA CYS A 79 7.82 -1.72 -25.59
C CYS A 79 8.81 -2.14 -26.70
N ASP A 80 8.36 -2.84 -27.73
CA ASP A 80 9.25 -3.38 -28.76
C ASP A 80 10.06 -2.28 -29.49
N ALA A 81 9.40 -1.18 -29.88
CA ALA A 81 10.02 -0.05 -30.61
C ALA A 81 10.34 1.17 -29.73
N GLY A 82 9.88 1.21 -28.48
CA GLY A 82 10.12 2.31 -27.55
C GLY A 82 9.36 3.62 -27.79
N MET A 83 8.61 3.80 -28.89
CA MET A 83 8.00 5.10 -29.26
C MET A 83 6.47 5.22 -29.08
N GLY A 84 5.75 4.11 -28.87
CA GLY A 84 4.28 4.09 -28.86
C GLY A 84 3.65 4.07 -27.47
N SER A 85 3.08 2.93 -27.09
CA SER A 85 2.43 2.71 -25.79
C SER A 85 3.36 2.97 -24.59
N SER A 86 4.66 2.72 -24.76
CA SER A 86 5.70 3.03 -23.77
C SER A 86 5.83 4.53 -23.49
N ALA A 87 5.75 5.36 -24.54
CA ALA A 87 5.86 6.81 -24.39
C ALA A 87 4.63 7.39 -23.67
N MET A 88 3.43 6.87 -23.96
CA MET A 88 2.20 7.27 -23.27
C MET A 88 2.20 6.83 -21.81
N GLY A 89 2.53 5.56 -21.54
CA GLY A 89 2.60 5.03 -20.16
C GLY A 89 3.65 5.76 -19.32
N ALA A 90 4.84 6.03 -19.90
CA ALA A 90 5.86 6.83 -19.24
C ALA A 90 5.40 8.27 -18.98
N GLY A 91 4.64 8.88 -19.91
CA GLY A 91 4.07 10.21 -19.72
C GLY A 91 3.07 10.28 -18.56
N VAL A 92 2.15 9.31 -18.50
CA VAL A 92 1.14 9.21 -17.42
C VAL A 92 1.81 9.00 -16.07
N LEU A 93 2.73 8.04 -15.98
CA LEU A 93 3.45 7.75 -14.74
C LEU A 93 4.35 8.91 -14.33
N ARG A 94 5.09 9.52 -15.25
CA ARG A 94 5.94 10.68 -14.98
C ARG A 94 5.13 11.83 -14.39
N LYS A 95 3.96 12.12 -14.95
CA LYS A 95 3.07 13.15 -14.42
C LYS A 95 2.61 12.81 -13.00
N LYS A 96 2.16 11.58 -12.75
CA LYS A 96 1.73 11.15 -11.40
C LYS A 96 2.86 11.19 -10.36
N VAL A 97 4.07 10.76 -10.73
CA VAL A 97 5.26 10.81 -9.88
C VAL A 97 5.65 12.25 -9.56
N GLN A 98 5.58 13.16 -10.54
CA GLN A 98 5.79 14.60 -10.35
C GLN A 98 4.73 15.23 -9.46
N ASP A 99 3.44 14.94 -9.71
CA ASP A 99 2.31 15.43 -8.92
C ASP A 99 2.39 14.94 -7.47
N ALA A 100 2.96 13.74 -7.23
CA ALA A 100 3.21 13.17 -5.92
C ALA A 100 4.49 13.68 -5.22
N GLY A 101 5.28 14.57 -5.87
CA GLY A 101 6.48 15.17 -5.28
C GLY A 101 7.73 14.27 -5.26
N LEU A 102 7.71 13.14 -5.97
CA LEU A 102 8.81 12.16 -6.02
C LEU A 102 9.92 12.60 -6.98
N SER A 103 10.65 13.64 -6.61
CA SER A 103 11.67 14.29 -7.47
C SER A 103 12.92 13.43 -7.75
N ASN A 104 13.17 12.41 -6.94
CA ASN A 104 14.31 11.49 -7.05
C ASN A 104 14.02 10.24 -7.90
N ILE A 105 12.81 10.11 -8.47
CA ILE A 105 12.44 9.03 -9.37
C ILE A 105 12.43 9.53 -10.82
N SER A 106 13.23 8.90 -11.67
CA SER A 106 13.26 9.14 -13.10
C SER A 106 12.38 8.13 -13.85
N VAL A 107 11.43 8.64 -14.63
CA VAL A 107 10.53 7.82 -15.46
C VAL A 107 10.81 8.09 -16.94
N THR A 108 11.28 7.08 -17.65
CA THR A 108 11.60 7.17 -19.10
C THR A 108 10.95 6.03 -19.88
N ASN A 109 11.01 6.11 -21.20
CA ASN A 109 10.57 5.04 -22.10
C ASN A 109 11.76 4.58 -22.97
N SER A 110 11.80 3.29 -23.28
CA SER A 110 12.83 2.71 -24.17
C SER A 110 12.30 1.52 -24.94
N ALA A 111 13.04 1.09 -25.96
CA ALA A 111 12.85 -0.21 -26.58
C ALA A 111 13.39 -1.30 -25.63
N ILE A 112 12.76 -2.48 -25.61
CA ILE A 112 13.22 -3.60 -24.75
C ILE A 112 14.69 -3.90 -25.01
N ASN A 113 15.10 -3.95 -26.28
CA ASN A 113 16.48 -4.21 -26.70
C ASN A 113 17.51 -3.18 -26.20
N ASN A 114 17.06 -2.00 -25.77
CA ASN A 114 17.90 -0.90 -25.28
C ASN A 114 17.69 -0.66 -23.77
N LEU A 115 17.22 -1.66 -23.02
CA LEU A 115 17.12 -1.56 -21.57
C LEU A 115 18.53 -1.54 -20.96
N PRO A 116 18.88 -0.50 -20.19
CA PRO A 116 20.17 -0.40 -19.55
C PRO A 116 20.22 -1.34 -18.32
N PRO A 117 21.41 -1.83 -17.93
CA PRO A 117 21.54 -2.80 -16.85
C PRO A 117 21.29 -2.21 -15.45
N ASP A 118 21.30 -0.88 -15.31
CA ASP A 118 21.10 -0.13 -14.07
C ASP A 118 19.63 0.28 -13.85
N VAL A 119 18.69 -0.33 -14.58
CA VAL A 119 17.26 -0.06 -14.39
C VAL A 119 16.73 -0.81 -13.16
N ASP A 120 16.03 -0.08 -12.28
CA ASP A 120 15.47 -0.66 -11.05
C ASP A 120 14.12 -1.32 -11.33
N LEU A 121 13.28 -0.67 -12.15
CA LEU A 121 11.92 -1.13 -12.44
C LEU A 121 11.58 -1.00 -13.93
N VAL A 122 11.12 -2.09 -14.53
CA VAL A 122 10.70 -2.18 -15.92
C VAL A 122 9.21 -2.46 -16.02
N ILE A 123 8.48 -1.60 -16.73
CA ILE A 123 7.04 -1.74 -16.97
C ILE A 123 6.81 -2.11 -18.43
N THR A 124 6.13 -3.22 -18.69
CA THR A 124 5.88 -3.74 -20.06
C THR A 124 4.44 -4.20 -20.24
N HIS A 125 4.01 -4.42 -21.48
CA HIS A 125 2.80 -5.18 -21.74
C HIS A 125 3.02 -6.64 -21.32
N ARG A 126 1.96 -7.34 -20.88
CA ARG A 126 2.03 -8.76 -20.48
C ARG A 126 2.73 -9.65 -21.52
N ASP A 127 2.45 -9.43 -22.80
CA ASP A 127 3.03 -10.20 -23.91
C ASP A 127 4.53 -9.95 -24.13
N LEU A 128 5.08 -8.89 -23.54
CA LEU A 128 6.47 -8.45 -23.70
C LEU A 128 7.30 -8.62 -22.42
N THR A 129 6.66 -8.95 -21.30
CA THR A 129 7.32 -9.04 -19.98
C THR A 129 8.40 -10.12 -19.95
N GLU A 130 8.14 -11.32 -20.45
CA GLU A 130 9.16 -12.38 -20.48
C GLU A 130 10.41 -11.96 -21.26
N ARG A 131 10.24 -11.21 -22.35
CA ARG A 131 11.35 -10.75 -23.17
C ARG A 131 12.19 -9.71 -22.42
N ALA A 132 11.55 -8.80 -21.69
CA ALA A 132 12.26 -7.84 -20.83
C ALA A 132 12.99 -8.52 -19.67
N MET A 133 12.38 -9.53 -19.04
CA MET A 133 13.02 -10.33 -17.97
C MET A 133 14.29 -11.03 -18.44
N ARG A 134 14.32 -11.56 -19.67
CA ARG A 134 15.53 -12.17 -20.23
C ARG A 134 16.65 -11.16 -20.47
N GLN A 135 16.30 -9.89 -20.70
CA GLN A 135 17.27 -8.84 -21.00
C GLN A 135 17.87 -8.20 -19.74
N VAL A 136 17.04 -7.91 -18.74
CA VAL A 136 17.46 -7.34 -17.45
C VAL A 136 16.82 -8.13 -16.30
N PRO A 137 17.32 -9.35 -16.01
CA PRO A 137 16.74 -10.23 -15.00
C PRO A 137 16.86 -9.68 -13.56
N GLN A 138 17.81 -8.79 -13.32
CA GLN A 138 18.05 -8.13 -12.04
C GLN A 138 17.05 -7.02 -11.72
N ALA A 139 16.38 -6.47 -12.74
CA ALA A 139 15.40 -5.41 -12.55
C ALA A 139 14.08 -5.99 -12.05
N GLN A 140 13.29 -5.18 -11.33
CA GLN A 140 11.91 -5.54 -11.03
C GLN A 140 11.05 -5.39 -12.30
N HIS A 141 10.07 -6.27 -12.49
CA HIS A 141 9.22 -6.27 -13.69
C HIS A 141 7.75 -6.18 -13.33
N ILE A 142 7.05 -5.23 -13.96
CA ILE A 142 5.60 -5.07 -13.83
C ILE A 142 4.96 -5.22 -15.21
N SER A 143 3.98 -6.11 -15.30
CA SER A 143 3.19 -6.33 -16.51
C SER A 143 1.87 -5.56 -16.45
N LEU A 144 1.55 -4.85 -17.53
CA LEU A 144 0.27 -4.18 -17.75
C LEU A 144 -0.49 -4.86 -18.89
N THR A 145 -1.81 -4.84 -18.81
CA THR A 145 -2.71 -5.23 -19.92
C THR A 145 -3.19 -4.00 -20.72
N ASN A 146 -3.23 -2.82 -20.08
CA ASN A 146 -3.61 -1.57 -20.72
C ASN A 146 -2.75 -0.41 -20.21
N PHE A 147 -2.00 0.23 -21.11
CA PHE A 147 -1.12 1.35 -20.77
C PHE A 147 -1.85 2.65 -20.43
N LEU A 148 -3.18 2.72 -20.64
CA LEU A 148 -4.00 3.89 -20.29
C LEU A 148 -4.78 3.70 -18.98
N ASP A 149 -4.63 2.55 -18.32
CA ASP A 149 -5.30 2.30 -17.04
C ASP A 149 -4.74 3.20 -15.95
N SER A 150 -5.46 4.28 -15.65
CA SER A 150 -5.07 5.26 -14.65
C SER A 150 -5.07 4.70 -13.23
N GLY A 151 -5.85 3.65 -12.95
CA GLY A 151 -5.94 3.00 -11.65
C GLY A 151 -4.65 2.28 -11.29
N LEU A 152 -4.08 1.53 -12.23
CA LEU A 152 -2.79 0.85 -12.04
C LEU A 152 -1.65 1.85 -11.80
N TYR A 153 -1.59 2.96 -12.52
CA TYR A 153 -0.55 3.96 -12.24
C TYR A 153 -0.79 4.69 -10.91
N THR A 154 -2.05 4.87 -10.49
CA THR A 154 -2.34 5.43 -9.15
C THR A 154 -1.79 4.51 -8.06
N SER A 155 -2.12 3.22 -8.09
CA SER A 155 -1.68 2.27 -7.07
C SER A 155 -0.15 2.10 -7.06
N LEU A 156 0.50 2.11 -8.23
CA LEU A 156 1.96 2.12 -8.32
C LEU A 156 2.56 3.41 -7.73
N THR A 157 1.96 4.57 -8.01
CA THR A 157 2.44 5.84 -7.46
C THR A 157 2.27 5.87 -5.94
N GLU A 158 1.14 5.39 -5.41
CA GLU A 158 0.89 5.29 -3.96
C GLU A 158 1.91 4.37 -3.27
N ARG A 159 2.21 3.22 -3.88
CA ARG A 159 3.26 2.31 -3.39
C ARG A 159 4.65 2.94 -3.43
N LEU A 160 4.99 3.69 -4.49
CA LEU A 160 6.25 4.43 -4.57
C LEU A 160 6.30 5.56 -3.52
N VAL A 161 5.20 6.29 -3.29
CA VAL A 161 5.13 7.31 -2.23
C VAL A 161 5.31 6.69 -0.85
N ALA A 162 4.67 5.55 -0.59
CA ALA A 162 4.84 4.83 0.67
C ALA A 162 6.31 4.44 0.87
N ALA A 163 6.94 3.82 -0.14
CA ALA A 163 8.33 3.40 -0.10
C ALA A 163 9.33 4.58 0.01
N GLN A 164 9.07 5.70 -0.65
CA GLN A 164 9.92 6.90 -0.54
C GLN A 164 9.78 7.61 0.80
N ARG A 165 8.58 7.61 1.40
CA ARG A 165 8.38 8.17 2.75
C ARG A 165 9.17 7.40 3.79
N HIS A 166 9.40 6.11 3.60
CA HIS A 166 10.36 5.36 4.44
C HIS A 166 11.78 5.92 4.31
N ILE A 167 12.27 6.18 3.09
CA ILE A 167 13.63 6.71 2.86
C ILE A 167 13.78 8.18 3.26
N ASP A 168 12.83 9.06 2.93
CA ASP A 168 12.89 10.47 3.31
C ASP A 168 12.81 10.64 4.83
N ASN A 169 12.09 9.74 5.51
CA ASN A 169 12.14 9.64 6.97
C ASN A 169 13.51 9.14 7.44
N GLU A 170 14.10 8.13 6.81
CA GLU A 170 15.46 7.63 7.12
C GLU A 170 16.54 8.71 6.92
N VAL A 171 16.45 9.50 5.83
CA VAL A 171 17.41 10.54 5.49
C VAL A 171 17.23 11.78 6.37
N LYS A 172 16.00 12.23 6.63
CA LYS A 172 15.76 13.32 7.62
C LYS A 172 16.13 12.90 9.04
N VAL A 173 15.96 11.63 9.39
CA VAL A 173 16.54 11.06 10.61
C VAL A 173 18.05 11.26 10.55
N THR A 174 18.78 10.74 9.55
CA THR A 174 20.26 10.88 9.45
C THR A 174 20.81 12.32 9.42
N ASP A 175 20.11 13.29 8.83
CA ASP A 175 20.61 14.67 8.76
C ASP A 175 20.33 15.45 10.05
N SER A 176 19.23 15.12 10.76
CA SER A 176 19.00 15.60 12.14
C SER A 176 19.95 14.95 13.16
N LEU A 177 20.64 13.86 12.80
CA LEU A 177 21.73 13.25 13.60
C LEU A 177 23.03 14.07 13.57
N LYS A 178 23.25 15.03 12.65
CA LYS A 178 24.52 15.78 12.65
C LYS A 178 24.64 16.83 13.75
N ASP A 179 23.51 17.39 14.19
CA ASP A 179 23.50 18.51 15.14
C ASP A 179 23.23 18.08 16.59
N SER A 180 23.04 16.78 16.88
CA SER A 180 22.64 16.32 18.22
C SER A 180 23.32 15.03 18.71
N PHE A 181 24.47 14.64 18.16
CA PHE A 181 25.15 13.41 18.59
C PHE A 181 26.22 13.70 19.65
N ASP A 182 25.84 13.51 20.91
CA ASP A 182 26.77 12.96 21.91
C ASP A 182 26.76 11.43 21.77
N ASP A 183 27.95 10.88 21.55
CA ASP A 183 28.26 9.56 20.99
C ASP A 183 28.02 8.37 21.96
N THR A 184 27.01 8.42 22.82
CA THR A 184 26.83 7.42 23.89
C THR A 184 25.37 7.04 24.20
N ASN A 185 24.66 6.38 23.27
CA ASN A 185 23.76 5.24 23.52
C ASN A 185 22.76 5.04 22.36
N ASN A 186 22.81 3.87 21.75
CA ASN A 186 22.20 3.55 20.47
C ASN A 186 20.72 3.10 20.52
N ASN A 187 19.99 3.30 21.62
CA ASN A 187 18.63 2.77 21.79
C ASN A 187 17.62 3.86 22.20
N LEU A 188 16.71 4.20 21.27
CA LEU A 188 15.61 5.17 21.45
C LEU A 188 14.66 4.81 22.62
N PHE A 189 14.59 3.53 22.97
CA PHE A 189 13.90 3.01 24.16
C PHE A 189 14.63 1.77 24.68
N GLN A 190 14.47 1.46 25.97
CA GLN A 190 14.99 0.24 26.57
C GLN A 190 13.87 -0.78 26.78
N LEU A 191 14.07 -1.99 26.25
CA LEU A 191 13.23 -3.15 26.54
C LEU A 191 13.95 -4.04 27.54
N GLY A 192 13.26 -4.41 28.62
CA GLY A 192 13.74 -5.25 29.71
C GLY A 192 12.61 -6.11 30.27
N ALA A 193 12.90 -6.91 31.29
CA ALA A 193 11.88 -7.78 31.88
C ALA A 193 10.71 -6.98 32.49
N ASP A 194 10.98 -5.77 32.98
CA ASP A 194 10.00 -4.94 33.70
C ASP A 194 8.91 -4.34 32.79
N ASN A 195 9.12 -4.34 31.47
CA ASN A 195 8.16 -3.84 30.48
C ASN A 195 7.72 -4.89 29.46
N ILE A 196 7.92 -6.19 29.77
CA ILE A 196 7.41 -7.32 28.97
C ILE A 196 6.35 -8.08 29.78
N PHE A 197 5.16 -8.20 29.21
CA PHE A 197 3.99 -8.83 29.84
C PHE A 197 3.46 -9.96 28.96
N LEU A 198 3.79 -11.20 29.32
CA LEU A 198 3.41 -12.41 28.58
C LEU A 198 2.07 -12.99 29.04
N GLY A 199 1.43 -13.77 28.16
CA GLY A 199 0.25 -14.57 28.48
C GLY A 199 -0.96 -13.77 28.96
N ARG A 200 -1.12 -12.53 28.50
CA ARG A 200 -2.24 -11.68 28.88
C ARG A 200 -3.52 -12.12 28.18
N LYS A 201 -4.65 -11.71 28.77
CA LYS A 201 -5.99 -11.83 28.21
C LYS A 201 -6.71 -10.51 28.38
N ALA A 202 -7.54 -10.15 27.41
CA ALA A 202 -8.44 -9.00 27.47
C ALA A 202 -9.66 -9.31 26.61
N ALA A 203 -10.85 -8.93 27.08
CA ALA A 203 -12.08 -9.10 26.32
C ALA A 203 -12.23 -8.04 25.22
N THR A 204 -11.67 -6.84 25.45
CA THR A 204 -11.76 -5.72 24.50
C THR A 204 -10.43 -4.99 24.36
N LYS A 205 -10.27 -4.26 23.25
CA LYS A 205 -9.07 -3.43 23.04
C LYS A 205 -8.91 -2.35 24.10
N GLU A 206 -9.99 -1.79 24.62
CA GLU A 206 -9.94 -0.77 25.68
C GLU A 206 -9.32 -1.33 26.97
N GLU A 207 -9.57 -2.60 27.29
CA GLU A 207 -8.92 -3.28 28.41
C GLU A 207 -7.42 -3.47 28.17
N ALA A 208 -7.03 -3.86 26.95
CA ALA A 208 -5.62 -4.00 26.57
C ALA A 208 -4.88 -2.65 26.58
N ILE A 209 -5.51 -1.59 26.05
CA ILE A 209 -4.97 -0.23 26.02
C ILE A 209 -4.82 0.33 27.43
N ARG A 210 -5.85 0.14 28.29
CA ARG A 210 -5.79 0.57 29.69
C ARG A 210 -4.66 -0.13 30.43
N PHE A 211 -4.51 -1.44 30.26
CA PHE A 211 -3.41 -2.19 30.85
C PHE A 211 -2.05 -1.65 30.40
N ALA A 212 -1.86 -1.44 29.09
CA ALA A 212 -0.62 -0.90 28.55
C ALA A 212 -0.33 0.51 29.13
N GLY A 213 -1.32 1.39 29.16
CA GLY A 213 -1.20 2.72 29.78
C GLY A 213 -0.83 2.65 31.26
N GLU A 214 -1.45 1.76 32.04
CA GLU A 214 -1.13 1.55 33.46
C GLU A 214 0.31 1.06 33.66
N GLN A 215 0.80 0.17 32.78
CA GLN A 215 2.20 -0.27 32.85
C GLN A 215 3.17 0.86 32.47
N LEU A 216 2.79 1.74 31.54
CA LEU A 216 3.57 2.94 31.22
C LEU A 216 3.65 3.90 32.43
N VAL A 217 2.54 4.11 33.14
CA VAL A 217 2.51 4.91 34.37
C VAL A 217 3.38 4.26 35.46
N LYS A 218 3.22 2.95 35.68
CA LYS A 218 3.98 2.19 36.68
C LYS A 218 5.49 2.18 36.39
N GLY A 219 5.88 2.16 35.13
CA GLY A 219 7.28 2.26 34.69
C GLY A 219 7.85 3.69 34.72
N GLY A 220 7.04 4.68 35.11
CA GLY A 220 7.41 6.09 35.19
C GLY A 220 7.65 6.74 33.82
N TYR A 221 7.04 6.20 32.76
CA TYR A 221 7.15 6.75 31.40
C TYR A 221 6.21 7.95 31.21
N VAL A 222 5.04 7.91 31.86
CA VAL A 222 3.96 8.89 31.67
C VAL A 222 3.23 9.19 32.96
N GLU A 223 2.54 10.33 33.00
CA GLU A 223 1.56 10.67 34.03
C GLU A 223 0.24 9.88 33.85
N PRO A 224 -0.56 9.68 34.91
CA PRO A 224 -1.80 8.88 34.87
C PRO A 224 -2.81 9.29 33.78
N GLU A 225 -2.88 10.59 33.46
CA GLU A 225 -3.76 11.16 32.45
C GLU A 225 -3.48 10.62 31.04
N TYR A 226 -2.26 10.11 30.79
CA TYR A 226 -1.88 9.56 29.50
C TYR A 226 -2.68 8.30 29.14
N VAL A 227 -3.14 7.53 30.13
CA VAL A 227 -3.99 6.34 29.90
C VAL A 227 -5.29 6.72 29.20
N GLN A 228 -5.90 7.82 29.64
CA GLN A 228 -7.12 8.33 29.00
C GLN A 228 -6.82 8.86 27.61
N ALA A 229 -5.68 9.54 27.42
CA ALA A 229 -5.26 10.00 26.11
C ALA A 229 -5.03 8.85 25.11
N MET A 230 -4.53 7.69 25.55
CA MET A 230 -4.41 6.51 24.68
C MET A 230 -5.78 6.00 24.22
N LEU A 231 -6.75 5.95 25.14
CA LEU A 231 -8.12 5.55 24.82
C LEU A 231 -8.80 6.55 23.87
N ASP A 232 -8.57 7.84 24.08
CA ASP A 232 -9.13 8.88 23.21
C ASP A 232 -8.48 8.88 21.82
N ARG A 233 -7.18 8.60 21.73
CA ARG A 233 -6.47 8.41 20.46
C ARG A 233 -7.02 7.23 19.66
N GLU A 234 -7.34 6.11 20.32
CA GLU A 234 -7.89 4.91 19.68
C GLU A 234 -9.29 5.16 19.08
N LYS A 235 -10.09 6.04 19.69
CA LYS A 235 -11.43 6.40 19.16
C LYS A 235 -11.36 7.17 17.83
N LEU A 236 -10.25 7.85 17.54
CA LEU A 236 -10.10 8.61 16.31
C LEU A 236 -9.86 7.70 15.12
N THR A 237 -8.99 6.70 15.30
CA THR A 237 -8.69 5.66 14.32
C THR A 237 -7.96 4.53 15.03
N SER A 238 -8.22 3.29 14.62
CA SER A 238 -7.60 2.11 15.19
C SER A 238 -6.07 2.21 15.13
N THR A 239 -5.40 1.74 16.18
CA THR A 239 -3.93 1.60 16.20
C THR A 239 -3.46 0.21 15.78
N TYR A 240 -4.33 -0.58 15.15
CA TYR A 240 -3.97 -1.82 14.48
C TYR A 240 -3.10 -1.53 13.25
N LEU A 241 -2.00 -2.28 13.09
CA LEU A 241 -1.08 -2.11 11.96
C LEU A 241 -1.17 -3.26 10.93
N GLY A 242 -1.99 -4.27 11.19
CA GLY A 242 -1.94 -5.54 10.47
C GLY A 242 -1.07 -6.57 11.18
N GLU A 243 -1.03 -7.79 10.62
CA GLU A 243 -0.11 -8.87 11.03
C GLU A 243 -0.12 -9.16 12.55
N SER A 244 -1.29 -9.09 13.19
CA SER A 244 -1.45 -9.31 14.63
C SER A 244 -0.76 -8.30 15.56
N ILE A 245 -0.46 -7.08 15.08
CA ILE A 245 0.22 -6.03 15.86
C ILE A 245 -0.69 -4.80 16.04
N ALA A 246 -0.72 -4.25 17.26
CA ALA A 246 -1.31 -2.95 17.57
C ALA A 246 -0.35 -2.09 18.40
N VAL A 247 -0.36 -0.77 18.14
CA VAL A 247 0.57 0.21 18.74
C VAL A 247 -0.15 1.37 19.44
N PRO A 248 -0.92 1.11 20.52
CA PRO A 248 -1.63 2.18 21.19
C PRO A 248 -0.69 3.22 21.79
N HIS A 249 -1.02 4.49 21.58
CA HIS A 249 -0.24 5.66 22.02
C HIS A 249 -1.19 6.82 22.35
N GLY A 250 -0.72 7.82 23.09
CA GLY A 250 -1.52 8.99 23.47
C GLY A 250 -1.78 9.96 22.30
N THR A 251 -2.72 10.89 22.50
CA THR A 251 -2.94 11.99 21.54
C THR A 251 -1.80 13.01 21.56
N ILE A 252 -1.76 13.89 20.55
CA ILE A 252 -0.74 14.95 20.43
C ILE A 252 -0.82 15.93 21.61
N GLU A 253 -2.04 16.22 22.10
CA GLU A 253 -2.28 17.14 23.22
C GLU A 253 -1.73 16.60 24.54
N ALA A 254 -1.61 15.28 24.67
CA ALA A 254 -1.10 14.62 25.86
C ALA A 254 0.44 14.48 25.88
N LYS A 255 1.15 15.06 24.91
CA LYS A 255 2.62 14.99 24.82
C LYS A 255 3.34 15.43 26.10
N ASP A 256 2.80 16.44 26.79
CA ASP A 256 3.42 17.01 27.99
C ASP A 256 3.27 16.08 29.21
N ARG A 257 2.44 15.03 29.09
CA ARG A 257 2.27 13.96 30.08
C ARG A 257 3.31 12.85 29.94
N VAL A 258 4.19 12.91 28.93
CA VAL A 258 5.28 11.96 28.74
C VAL A 258 6.52 12.40 29.51
N LEU A 259 6.86 11.67 30.57
CA LEU A 259 8.02 11.92 31.43
C LEU A 259 9.32 11.45 30.78
N LYS A 260 9.29 10.30 30.09
CA LYS A 260 10.40 9.75 29.30
C LYS A 260 9.87 8.83 28.20
N THR A 261 10.56 8.78 27.08
CA THR A 261 10.21 7.88 25.97
C THR A 261 10.40 6.42 26.40
N GLY A 262 9.47 5.55 26.01
CA GLY A 262 9.54 4.14 26.31
C GLY A 262 8.33 3.35 25.84
N VAL A 263 8.44 2.03 25.98
CA VAL A 263 7.43 1.08 25.49
C VAL A 263 7.09 0.05 26.53
N VAL A 264 5.91 -0.53 26.41
CA VAL A 264 5.49 -1.75 27.10
C VAL A 264 5.03 -2.78 26.08
N PHE A 265 5.56 -3.99 26.17
CA PHE A 265 5.24 -5.11 25.30
C PHE A 265 4.21 -6.00 26.00
N CYS A 266 3.01 -6.11 25.45
CA CYS A 266 1.93 -6.92 25.99
C CYS A 266 1.54 -8.01 24.98
N GLN A 267 1.78 -9.27 25.33
CA GLN A 267 1.42 -10.42 24.51
C GLN A 267 0.04 -10.96 24.93
N TYR A 268 -0.84 -11.15 23.94
CA TYR A 268 -2.17 -11.74 24.06
C TYR A 268 -2.27 -12.96 23.15
N PRO A 269 -1.90 -14.18 23.61
CA PRO A 269 -1.88 -15.37 22.76
C PRO A 269 -3.22 -15.72 22.12
N GLU A 270 -4.32 -15.43 22.82
CA GLU A 270 -5.71 -15.63 22.34
C GLU A 270 -6.16 -14.51 21.39
N GLY A 271 -5.41 -13.41 21.31
CA GLY A 271 -5.72 -12.25 20.51
C GLY A 271 -6.75 -11.31 21.15
N VAL A 272 -6.70 -10.04 20.73
CA VAL A 272 -7.66 -8.99 21.09
C VAL A 272 -8.03 -8.27 19.80
N ARG A 273 -9.33 -8.18 19.48
CA ARG A 273 -9.78 -7.46 18.29
C ARG A 273 -9.53 -5.96 18.44
N PHE A 274 -8.75 -5.38 17.53
CA PHE A 274 -8.38 -3.95 17.53
C PHE A 274 -9.00 -3.16 16.38
N GLY A 275 -9.15 -3.81 15.22
CA GLY A 275 -9.77 -3.20 14.06
C GLY A 275 -11.30 -3.29 14.04
N GLU A 276 -11.90 -2.87 12.93
CA GLU A 276 -13.34 -2.91 12.70
C GLU A 276 -13.79 -4.28 12.17
N GLU A 277 -12.95 -4.95 11.39
CA GLU A 277 -13.23 -6.27 10.84
C GLU A 277 -12.97 -7.39 11.89
N GLU A 278 -13.64 -8.53 11.75
CA GLU A 278 -13.57 -9.62 12.74
C GLU A 278 -12.18 -10.28 12.81
N ASP A 279 -11.42 -10.23 11.72
CA ASP A 279 -10.08 -10.79 11.56
C ASP A 279 -8.95 -9.81 11.96
N GLU A 280 -9.26 -8.55 12.26
CA GLU A 280 -8.29 -7.55 12.74
C GLU A 280 -7.96 -7.73 14.23
N VAL A 281 -7.29 -8.84 14.53
CA VAL A 281 -6.96 -9.31 15.87
C VAL A 281 -5.48 -9.12 16.17
N ALA A 282 -5.16 -8.31 17.18
CA ALA A 282 -3.80 -8.13 17.67
C ALA A 282 -3.44 -9.19 18.72
N ARG A 283 -2.32 -9.88 18.54
CA ARG A 283 -1.68 -10.74 19.56
C ARG A 283 -0.52 -10.04 20.25
N LEU A 284 0.04 -9.01 19.62
CA LEU A 284 1.09 -8.16 20.16
C LEU A 284 0.52 -6.74 20.30
N VAL A 285 0.40 -6.26 21.53
CA VAL A 285 -0.04 -4.89 21.82
C VAL A 285 1.14 -4.16 22.45
N ILE A 286 1.68 -3.17 21.74
CA ILE A 286 2.88 -2.45 22.16
C ILE A 286 2.48 -1.02 22.52
N GLY A 287 2.36 -0.74 23.81
CA GLY A 287 2.03 0.60 24.31
C GLY A 287 3.22 1.53 24.18
N ILE A 288 3.03 2.68 23.54
CA ILE A 288 4.12 3.63 23.26
C ILE A 288 3.89 4.93 24.02
N ALA A 289 4.92 5.36 24.75
CA ALA A 289 5.06 6.71 25.28
C ALA A 289 6.24 7.38 24.57
N ALA A 290 5.99 8.47 23.86
CA ALA A 290 7.03 9.13 23.09
C ALA A 290 6.84 10.65 23.07
N ARG A 291 7.94 11.40 23.20
CA ARG A 291 7.91 12.87 23.12
C ARG A 291 7.93 13.32 21.66
N ASN A 292 7.46 14.55 21.38
CA ASN A 292 7.74 15.27 20.12
C ASN A 292 7.70 14.46 18.80
N ASN A 293 6.61 13.73 18.52
CA ASN A 293 6.45 12.87 17.32
C ASN A 293 7.42 11.68 17.20
N GLU A 294 8.19 11.36 18.24
CA GLU A 294 9.09 10.21 18.31
C GLU A 294 8.33 8.86 18.28
N HIS A 295 7.00 8.86 18.45
CA HIS A 295 6.20 7.62 18.35
C HIS A 295 6.40 6.95 16.99
N ILE A 296 6.60 7.72 15.90
CA ILE A 296 6.91 7.16 14.59
C ILE A 296 8.26 6.43 14.60
N GLN A 297 9.28 6.96 15.27
CA GLN A 297 10.60 6.31 15.36
C GLN A 297 10.52 4.99 16.15
N VAL A 298 9.74 4.99 17.24
CA VAL A 298 9.46 3.77 18.02
C VAL A 298 8.70 2.75 17.18
N ILE A 299 7.67 3.18 16.45
CA ILE A 299 6.90 2.31 15.55
C ILE A 299 7.82 1.74 14.46
N THR A 300 8.64 2.56 13.79
CA THR A 300 9.57 2.10 12.76
C THR A 300 10.58 1.08 13.29
N SER A 301 11.13 1.32 14.48
CA SER A 301 12.04 0.36 15.13
C SER A 301 11.34 -0.97 15.42
N LEU A 302 10.07 -0.93 15.85
CA LEU A 302 9.29 -2.12 16.14
C LEU A 302 8.86 -2.84 14.86
N THR A 303 8.41 -2.14 13.83
CA THR A 303 7.99 -2.75 12.55
C THR A 303 9.16 -3.42 11.86
N ASN A 304 10.35 -2.83 11.88
CA ASN A 304 11.55 -3.46 11.30
C ASN A 304 11.94 -4.75 12.06
N ALA A 305 11.81 -4.76 13.39
CA ALA A 305 12.04 -5.97 14.19
C ALA A 305 10.93 -7.02 14.01
N LEU A 306 9.77 -6.60 13.52
CA LEU A 306 8.56 -7.41 13.38
C LEU A 306 8.17 -7.68 11.91
N ASP A 307 9.06 -7.47 10.94
CA ASP A 307 8.79 -7.70 9.50
C ASP A 307 8.80 -9.19 9.10
N ASP A 308 9.13 -10.08 10.05
CA ASP A 308 9.17 -11.53 9.85
C ASP A 308 7.96 -12.19 10.54
N GLU A 309 7.00 -12.69 9.74
CA GLU A 309 5.81 -13.40 10.22
C GLU A 309 6.16 -14.54 11.20
N THR A 310 7.30 -15.21 11.01
CA THR A 310 7.74 -16.29 11.90
C THR A 310 8.19 -15.77 13.26
N VAL A 311 8.77 -14.56 13.30
CA VAL A 311 9.14 -13.87 14.53
C VAL A 311 7.89 -13.40 15.25
N ILE A 312 6.92 -12.82 14.54
CA ILE A 312 5.62 -12.42 15.13
C ILE A 312 4.93 -13.63 15.76
N GLU A 313 4.84 -14.76 15.05
CA GLU A 313 4.20 -15.97 15.58
C GLU A 313 4.89 -16.49 16.85
N ARG A 314 6.21 -16.45 16.90
CA ARG A 314 6.99 -16.84 18.08
C ARG A 314 6.75 -15.87 19.23
N LEU A 315 6.83 -14.57 18.97
CA LEU A 315 6.55 -13.53 19.96
C LEU A 315 5.12 -13.60 20.49
N ALA A 316 4.14 -14.05 19.69
CA ALA A 316 2.76 -14.20 20.10
C ALA A 316 2.50 -15.43 21.01
N LYS A 317 3.39 -16.44 20.98
CA LYS A 317 3.20 -17.73 21.66
C LYS A 317 4.24 -18.03 22.75
N THR A 318 5.39 -17.35 22.72
CA THR A 318 6.50 -17.59 23.65
C THR A 318 6.08 -17.36 25.11
N THR A 319 6.64 -18.16 26.01
CA THR A 319 6.53 -17.99 27.46
C THR A 319 7.82 -17.48 28.09
N SER A 320 8.82 -17.12 27.27
CA SER A 320 10.15 -16.68 27.71
C SER A 320 10.37 -15.20 27.43
N VAL A 321 10.59 -14.43 28.50
CA VAL A 321 10.98 -13.01 28.42
C VAL A 321 12.32 -12.86 27.70
N ASP A 322 13.27 -13.78 27.95
CA ASP A 322 14.58 -13.76 27.30
C ASP A 322 14.48 -13.95 25.78
N GLU A 323 13.52 -14.78 25.33
CA GLU A 323 13.26 -14.96 23.90
C GLU A 323 12.72 -13.68 23.27
N VAL A 324 11.79 -12.98 23.95
CA VAL A 324 11.30 -11.67 23.48
C VAL A 324 12.43 -10.68 23.34
N LEU A 325 13.29 -10.57 24.37
CA LEU A 325 14.45 -9.67 24.33
C LEU A 325 15.43 -10.04 23.20
N ALA A 326 15.69 -11.33 22.99
CA ALA A 326 16.58 -11.79 21.92
C ALA A 326 16.04 -11.53 20.51
N LEU A 327 14.71 -11.52 20.35
CA LEU A 327 14.05 -11.25 19.07
C LEU A 327 13.94 -9.74 18.79
N LEU A 328 13.80 -8.90 19.83
CA LEU A 328 13.56 -7.45 19.68
C LEU A 328 14.79 -6.56 19.89
N ASN A 329 15.90 -7.04 20.50
CA ASN A 329 17.15 -6.27 20.67
C ASN A 329 18.20 -6.55 19.57
N LYS A 330 17.77 -6.88 18.34
CA LYS A 330 18.69 -7.10 17.21
C LYS A 330 19.08 -5.82 16.50
#